data_AF-A0A6P0X1T3-F1
#
_entry.id   AF-A0A6P0X1T3-F1
#
_cell.length_a   1.000
_cell.length_b   1.000
_cell.length_c   1.000
_cell.angle_alpha   90.00
_cell.angle_beta   90.00
_cell.angle_gamma   90.00
#
_symmetry.space_group_name_H-M   'P 1'
#
loop_
_entity.id
_entity.type
_entity.pdbx_description
1 polymer ?
#
loop_
_entity_poly.entity_id
_entity_poly.type
_entity_poly.pdbx_seq_one_letter_code
_entity_poly.pdbx_strand_id
1 'polypeptide(L)'
;MITETQLKNMLTYNIEQQIFCMGLTAQFLVMSDYGNKQELEDLGIRRLEALLSNDEIKELVGEWEVVWGPVVYQEALGSLGADNCMYMVKCNNAHHSDLYVIGIAGTNLGLGVSSGGLVEDFWVNETRLWNQGKPWESNPDDQTSKGKRISAGITKGLKILCEMQSKEKYLMEYLSELTSSNENLSITVCGHSLGGGLSPTLALSLNDQRAQWDPEGKTDLSAFSIAGITAGNEDFAEYYDQQLGDKTNRLWNKLGLVPCWFPEDRIEEIPNLYSPFIKPNFLINGFKDLLLKVSEGQHYRHVCQHQEGFDWEYYPQACQFVMENFTNYFTDLSALSKLIAKLLLSYEYRAVNVSQALIDQFAETETHLIEAAIEAILSEYETIDIDAKPYVEAIESQLLDFQTEGADKLLHESLVYKIKDFILFLGQYLYQHMYTHQKYMGVERFIDDILIGDITQHVNLPGKSRVTLVNLNDKPDVNGSSDRRKKKRKRKKQSAALKPLEKITFKLAKRYDDATKTYVIRHKKSNKKKKNGWLKDFSKNYIKAASKLIKF
;
A
#
# COMPACT_ATOMS: atom_id res chain seq x y z
N MET A 1 33.11 -20.83 -25.47
CA MET A 1 31.69 -21.20 -25.50
C MET A 1 31.27 -21.43 -24.07
N ILE A 2 30.38 -20.60 -23.55
CA ILE A 2 29.75 -20.82 -22.25
C ILE A 2 28.81 -22.02 -22.43
N THR A 3 28.91 -23.03 -21.58
CA THR A 3 28.02 -24.20 -21.66
C THR A 3 26.60 -23.82 -21.25
N GLU A 4 25.59 -24.56 -21.70
CA GLU A 4 24.19 -24.32 -21.33
C GLU A 4 23.98 -24.34 -19.80
N THR A 5 24.73 -25.19 -19.09
CA THR A 5 24.78 -25.22 -17.62
C THR A 5 25.44 -23.98 -17.02
N GLN A 6 26.51 -23.46 -17.62
CA GLN A 6 27.14 -22.20 -17.16
C GLN A 6 26.24 -21.00 -17.46
N LEU A 7 25.49 -21.02 -18.55
CA LEU A 7 24.47 -20.03 -18.90
C LEU A 7 23.30 -20.08 -17.91
N LYS A 8 22.80 -21.26 -17.55
CA LYS A 8 21.78 -21.43 -16.50
C LYS A 8 22.27 -20.93 -15.14
N ASN A 9 23.49 -21.28 -14.73
CA ASN A 9 24.07 -20.79 -13.48
C ASN A 9 24.34 -19.27 -13.47
N MET A 10 24.45 -18.63 -14.63
CA MET A 10 24.55 -17.16 -14.76
C MET A 10 23.17 -16.47 -14.79
N LEU A 11 22.09 -17.20 -15.03
CA LEU A 11 20.71 -16.68 -15.13
C LEU A 11 19.90 -16.88 -13.85
N THR A 12 20.26 -17.85 -13.01
CA THR A 12 19.60 -18.10 -11.73
C THR A 12 20.06 -17.08 -10.68
N TYR A 13 19.08 -16.48 -9.99
CA TYR A 13 19.30 -15.55 -8.90
C TYR A 13 19.98 -16.24 -7.71
N ASN A 14 20.87 -15.50 -7.04
CA ASN A 14 21.46 -15.96 -5.79
C ASN A 14 20.41 -16.00 -4.66
N ILE A 15 20.76 -16.58 -3.51
CA ILE A 15 19.79 -16.80 -2.44
C ILE A 15 19.20 -15.50 -1.86
N GLU A 16 20.00 -14.43 -1.81
CA GLU A 16 19.55 -13.12 -1.35
C GLU A 16 18.52 -12.52 -2.31
N GLN A 17 18.78 -12.58 -3.62
CA GLN A 17 17.85 -12.18 -4.67
C GLN A 17 16.57 -13.02 -4.64
N GLN A 18 16.66 -14.34 -4.38
CA GLN A 18 15.49 -15.21 -4.22
C GLN A 18 14.62 -14.80 -3.03
N ILE A 19 15.23 -14.58 -1.86
CA ILE A 19 14.52 -14.12 -0.65
C ILE A 19 13.89 -12.74 -0.90
N PHE A 20 14.62 -11.83 -1.54
CA PHE A 20 14.10 -10.52 -1.94
C PHE A 20 12.84 -10.63 -2.81
N CYS A 21 12.88 -11.51 -3.82
CA CYS A 21 11.74 -11.82 -4.68
C CYS A 21 10.53 -12.34 -3.90
N MET A 22 10.74 -13.23 -2.93
CA MET A 22 9.67 -13.72 -2.05
C MET A 22 9.11 -12.61 -1.15
N GLY A 23 9.96 -11.74 -0.60
CA GLY A 23 9.52 -10.58 0.18
C GLY A 23 8.65 -9.61 -0.61
N LEU A 24 9.03 -9.32 -1.87
CA LEU A 24 8.23 -8.48 -2.76
C LEU A 24 6.94 -9.15 -3.23
N THR A 25 6.94 -10.47 -3.41
CA THR A 25 5.75 -11.23 -3.82
C THR A 25 4.60 -10.97 -2.84
N ALA A 26 4.86 -10.96 -1.53
CA ALA A 26 3.84 -10.66 -0.52
C ALA A 26 3.08 -9.36 -0.83
N GLN A 27 3.81 -8.32 -1.24
CA GLN A 27 3.24 -7.02 -1.57
C GLN A 27 2.34 -7.12 -2.81
N PHE A 28 2.81 -7.76 -3.88
CA PHE A 28 2.07 -7.76 -5.16
C PHE A 28 0.95 -8.80 -5.23
N LEU A 29 0.82 -9.71 -4.26
CA LEU A 29 -0.19 -10.78 -4.27
C LEU A 29 -1.62 -10.25 -4.40
N VAL A 30 -2.00 -9.25 -3.60
CA VAL A 30 -3.40 -8.77 -3.50
C VAL A 30 -3.52 -7.24 -3.32
N MET A 31 -2.42 -6.51 -3.42
CA MET A 31 -2.35 -5.08 -3.07
C MET A 31 -3.29 -4.18 -3.88
N SER A 32 -3.52 -4.49 -5.16
CA SER A 32 -4.38 -3.69 -6.04
C SER A 32 -5.80 -4.23 -6.18
N ASP A 33 -6.17 -5.21 -5.36
CA ASP A 33 -7.45 -5.91 -5.47
C ASP A 33 -8.42 -5.50 -4.37
N TYR A 34 -9.69 -5.48 -4.75
CA TYR A 34 -10.79 -5.21 -3.84
C TYR A 34 -11.68 -6.45 -3.71
N GLY A 35 -12.11 -6.74 -2.49
CA GLY A 35 -12.92 -7.91 -2.18
C GLY A 35 -13.02 -8.09 -0.67
N ASN A 36 -13.88 -9.01 -0.25
CA ASN A 36 -13.83 -9.44 1.15
C ASN A 36 -12.59 -10.32 1.40
N LYS A 37 -12.19 -10.44 2.67
CA LYS A 37 -11.06 -11.26 3.11
C LYS A 37 -10.92 -12.60 2.37
N GLN A 38 -11.98 -13.41 2.31
CA GLN A 38 -11.91 -14.74 1.67
C GLN A 38 -11.63 -14.64 0.16
N GLU A 39 -12.23 -13.68 -0.53
CA GLU A 39 -11.99 -13.46 -1.97
C GLU A 39 -10.54 -13.07 -2.24
N LEU A 40 -9.94 -12.26 -1.35
CA LEU A 40 -8.55 -11.84 -1.45
C LEU A 40 -7.60 -13.01 -1.14
N GLU A 41 -7.88 -13.82 -0.11
CA GLU A 41 -7.09 -15.02 0.20
C GLU A 41 -7.13 -16.03 -0.97
N ASP A 42 -8.32 -16.32 -1.50
CA ASP A 42 -8.47 -17.21 -2.66
C ASP A 42 -7.73 -16.69 -3.90
N LEU A 43 -7.72 -15.37 -4.09
CA LEU A 43 -6.96 -14.74 -5.17
C LEU A 43 -5.45 -14.86 -4.93
N GLY A 44 -4.99 -14.55 -3.71
CA GLY A 44 -3.60 -14.67 -3.30
C GLY A 44 -3.07 -16.09 -3.49
N ILE A 45 -3.82 -17.11 -3.08
CA ILE A 45 -3.48 -18.53 -3.29
C ILE A 45 -3.27 -18.80 -4.78
N ARG A 46 -4.26 -18.47 -5.63
CA ARG A 46 -4.17 -18.73 -7.07
C ARG A 46 -2.98 -18.04 -7.72
N ARG A 47 -2.70 -16.79 -7.33
CA ARG A 47 -1.59 -16.02 -7.89
C ARG A 47 -0.24 -16.57 -7.45
N LEU A 48 -0.12 -16.94 -6.17
CA LEU A 48 1.11 -17.52 -5.63
C LEU A 48 1.39 -18.89 -6.26
N GLU A 49 0.38 -19.75 -6.40
CA GLU A 49 0.50 -21.03 -7.09
C GLU A 49 0.87 -20.87 -8.57
N ALA A 50 0.25 -19.92 -9.27
CA ALA A 50 0.58 -19.63 -10.67
C ALA A 50 2.02 -19.12 -10.83
N LEU A 51 2.48 -18.26 -9.91
CA LEU A 51 3.84 -17.73 -9.91
C LEU A 51 4.87 -18.84 -9.70
N LEU A 52 4.70 -19.64 -8.64
CA LEU A 52 5.69 -20.65 -8.25
C LEU A 52 5.67 -21.90 -9.16
N SER A 53 4.58 -22.10 -9.92
CA SER A 53 4.51 -23.18 -10.92
C SER A 53 5.04 -22.79 -12.30
N ASN A 54 5.31 -21.50 -12.56
CA ASN A 54 5.84 -21.01 -13.83
C ASN A 54 7.31 -21.44 -14.03
N ASP A 55 7.61 -22.07 -15.16
CA ASP A 55 8.95 -22.61 -15.43
C ASP A 55 10.01 -21.52 -15.64
N GLU A 56 9.67 -20.38 -16.26
CA GLU A 56 10.59 -19.24 -16.37
C GLU A 56 10.93 -18.65 -15.00
N ILE A 57 9.94 -18.59 -14.10
CA ILE A 57 10.14 -18.15 -12.72
C ILE A 57 11.03 -19.14 -11.97
N LYS A 58 10.79 -20.45 -12.09
CA LYS A 58 11.65 -21.47 -11.48
C LYS A 58 13.09 -21.40 -11.97
N GLU A 59 13.32 -21.07 -13.24
CA GLU A 59 14.69 -20.87 -13.76
C GLU A 59 15.40 -19.68 -13.08
N LEU A 60 14.64 -18.66 -12.67
CA LEU A 60 15.17 -17.49 -11.96
C LEU A 60 15.36 -17.76 -10.48
N VAL A 61 14.32 -18.21 -9.77
CA VAL A 61 14.32 -18.27 -8.29
C VAL A 61 14.46 -19.68 -7.72
N GLY A 62 14.47 -20.71 -8.56
CA GLY A 62 14.42 -22.10 -8.12
C GLY A 62 13.01 -22.59 -7.78
N GLU A 63 12.93 -23.81 -7.25
CA GLU A 63 11.66 -24.40 -6.85
C GLU A 63 11.28 -24.01 -5.42
N TRP A 64 10.08 -23.45 -5.26
CA TRP A 64 9.52 -23.06 -3.96
C TRP A 64 8.11 -23.61 -3.81
N GLU A 65 7.74 -23.97 -2.59
CA GLU A 65 6.39 -24.43 -2.24
C GLU A 65 5.79 -23.58 -1.12
N VAL A 66 4.49 -23.30 -1.21
CA VAL A 66 3.76 -22.60 -0.15
C VAL A 66 3.44 -23.58 0.97
N VAL A 67 3.88 -23.27 2.19
CA VAL A 67 3.71 -24.17 3.35
C VAL A 67 2.78 -23.60 4.42
N TRP A 68 2.59 -22.27 4.44
CA TRP A 68 1.63 -21.59 5.31
C TRP A 68 1.11 -20.32 4.61
N GLY A 69 -0.19 -20.02 4.74
CA GLY A 69 -0.83 -18.88 4.08
C GLY A 69 -1.05 -19.08 2.56
N PRO A 70 -1.20 -17.99 1.79
CA PRO A 70 -1.30 -16.60 2.23
C PRO A 70 -2.55 -16.35 3.10
N VAL A 71 -2.38 -15.53 4.13
CA VAL A 71 -3.47 -15.04 4.99
C VAL A 71 -3.60 -13.55 4.79
N VAL A 72 -4.83 -13.04 4.67
CA VAL A 72 -5.13 -11.62 4.52
C VAL A 72 -5.83 -11.11 5.76
N TYR A 73 -5.38 -9.96 6.26
CA TYR A 73 -6.11 -9.18 7.24
C TYR A 73 -6.80 -8.00 6.54
N GLN A 74 -8.05 -7.78 6.92
CA GLN A 74 -8.89 -6.69 6.47
C GLN A 74 -9.71 -6.18 7.67
N GLU A 75 -9.56 -4.91 8.01
CA GLU A 75 -10.29 -4.25 9.08
C GLU A 75 -11.78 -4.19 8.71
N ALA A 76 -12.65 -4.63 9.63
CA ALA A 76 -14.06 -4.92 9.34
C ALA A 76 -14.91 -3.68 8.98
N LEU A 77 -14.42 -2.47 9.27
CA LEU A 77 -15.09 -1.20 8.99
C LEU A 77 -14.20 -0.33 8.10
N GLY A 78 -14.45 -0.38 6.78
CA GLY A 78 -13.92 0.61 5.83
C GLY A 78 -12.83 0.10 4.88
N SER A 79 -12.18 -1.04 5.17
CA SER A 79 -11.21 -1.59 4.21
C SER A 79 -11.93 -2.37 3.10
N LEU A 80 -11.63 -2.02 1.86
CA LEU A 80 -12.11 -2.70 0.65
C LEU A 80 -11.04 -3.64 0.06
N GLY A 81 -9.81 -3.59 0.56
CA GLY A 81 -8.66 -4.37 0.09
C GLY A 81 -7.93 -5.07 1.23
N ALA A 82 -6.73 -5.61 0.97
CA ALA A 82 -5.88 -6.23 1.99
C ALA A 82 -5.10 -5.16 2.77
N ASP A 83 -5.24 -5.16 4.10
CA ASP A 83 -4.47 -4.26 4.97
C ASP A 83 -3.13 -4.89 5.38
N ASN A 84 -3.09 -6.21 5.57
CA ASN A 84 -1.84 -6.96 5.71
C ASN A 84 -1.97 -8.31 5.01
N CYS A 85 -0.87 -8.83 4.47
CA CYS A 85 -0.80 -10.20 3.95
C CYS A 85 0.47 -10.88 4.44
N MET A 86 0.38 -12.15 4.83
CA MET A 86 1.53 -12.95 5.22
C MET A 86 1.42 -14.36 4.68
N TYR A 87 2.56 -14.90 4.23
CA TYR A 87 2.68 -16.29 3.81
C TYR A 87 4.08 -16.83 4.14
N MET A 88 4.24 -18.15 4.04
CA MET A 88 5.52 -18.83 4.18
C MET A 88 5.74 -19.80 3.03
N VAL A 89 6.95 -19.80 2.47
CA VAL A 89 7.39 -20.74 1.44
C VAL A 89 8.63 -21.51 1.87
N LYS A 90 8.79 -22.72 1.36
CA LYS A 90 9.97 -23.58 1.51
C LYS A 90 10.72 -23.68 0.18
N CYS A 91 12.05 -23.59 0.21
CA CYS A 91 12.88 -23.88 -0.94
C CYS A 91 13.03 -25.39 -1.14
N ASN A 92 12.73 -25.89 -2.33
CA ASN A 92 12.82 -27.30 -2.70
C ASN A 92 14.14 -27.65 -3.43
N ASN A 93 15.05 -26.68 -3.61
CA ASN A 93 16.33 -26.90 -4.27
C ASN A 93 17.29 -27.77 -3.42
N ALA A 94 17.93 -28.74 -4.06
CA ALA A 94 18.82 -29.74 -3.45
C ALA A 94 20.06 -29.16 -2.72
N HIS A 95 20.38 -27.87 -2.90
CA HIS A 95 21.53 -27.21 -2.26
C HIS A 95 21.16 -26.39 -1.01
N HIS A 96 19.87 -26.23 -0.71
CA HIS A 96 19.35 -25.40 0.39
C HIS A 96 18.29 -26.14 1.22
N SER A 97 18.42 -27.46 1.38
CA SER A 97 17.44 -28.26 2.11
C SER A 97 17.18 -27.63 3.49
N ASP A 98 15.95 -27.18 3.67
CA ASP A 98 15.36 -26.54 4.87
C ASP A 98 15.55 -25.02 5.03
N LEU A 99 15.65 -24.30 3.91
CA LEU A 99 15.39 -22.85 3.86
C LEU A 99 13.90 -22.54 3.71
N TYR A 100 13.41 -21.65 4.57
CA TYR A 100 12.06 -21.11 4.55
C TYR A 100 12.08 -19.58 4.56
N VAL A 101 11.10 -18.99 3.88
CA VAL A 101 10.92 -17.54 3.83
C VAL A 101 9.51 -17.19 4.25
N ILE A 102 9.37 -16.29 5.22
CA ILE A 102 8.10 -15.66 5.61
C ILE A 102 8.03 -14.31 4.92
N GLY A 103 7.12 -14.16 3.97
CA GLY A 103 6.88 -12.91 3.24
C GLY A 103 5.75 -12.11 3.88
N ILE A 104 5.99 -10.83 4.16
CA ILE A 104 5.04 -9.91 4.78
C ILE A 104 4.79 -8.71 3.88
N ALA A 105 3.52 -8.42 3.65
CA ALA A 105 3.06 -7.15 3.11
C ALA A 105 2.27 -6.38 4.16
N GLY A 106 2.57 -5.09 4.25
CA GLY A 106 1.72 -4.14 4.96
C GLY A 106 0.68 -3.53 4.03
N THR A 107 -0.04 -2.51 4.53
CA THR A 107 -1.13 -1.83 3.83
C THR A 107 -0.75 -1.42 2.41
N ASN A 108 -1.73 -1.43 1.50
CA ASN A 108 -1.59 -0.80 0.20
C ASN A 108 -1.11 0.66 0.38
N LEU A 109 0.15 0.94 0.07
CA LEU A 109 0.77 2.27 0.10
C LEU A 109 0.23 3.17 -1.02
N GLY A 110 -1.06 3.05 -1.36
CA GLY A 110 -1.74 4.18 -1.95
C GLY A 110 -1.38 5.41 -1.14
N LEU A 111 -1.39 6.59 -1.74
CA LEU A 111 -1.13 7.83 -1.00
C LEU A 111 -2.02 7.96 0.25
N GLY A 112 -3.02 7.10 0.49
CA GLY A 112 -3.31 6.56 1.83
C GLY A 112 -4.01 7.53 2.76
N VAL A 113 -4.25 8.75 2.31
CA VAL A 113 -4.89 9.84 3.05
C VAL A 113 -6.43 9.66 3.15
N SER A 114 -6.98 8.50 2.81
CA SER A 114 -8.43 8.27 2.89
C SER A 114 -8.95 8.21 4.34
N SER A 115 -8.07 8.14 5.35
CA SER A 115 -8.47 7.99 6.78
C SER A 115 -7.97 9.07 7.77
N GLY A 116 -7.03 9.96 7.42
CA GLY A 116 -6.59 11.01 8.37
C GLY A 116 -5.14 11.50 8.26
N GLY A 117 -4.26 10.75 7.58
CA GLY A 117 -2.94 11.28 7.20
C GLY A 117 -1.91 10.17 7.12
N LEU A 118 -1.08 10.21 6.06
CA LEU A 118 0.06 9.31 5.79
C LEU A 118 0.88 8.90 7.02
N VAL A 119 0.87 9.75 8.04
CA VAL A 119 1.70 9.69 9.24
C VAL A 119 0.89 9.31 10.49
N GLU A 120 -0.37 9.76 10.56
CA GLU A 120 -1.30 9.37 11.63
C GLU A 120 -1.71 7.90 11.49
N ASP A 121 -1.76 7.36 10.27
CA ASP A 121 -2.06 5.95 10.03
C ASP A 121 -0.96 4.99 10.56
N PHE A 122 0.26 5.48 10.80
CA PHE A 122 1.32 4.69 11.46
C PHE A 122 1.29 4.77 13.00
N TRP A 123 0.40 5.58 13.59
CA TRP A 123 0.29 5.80 15.05
C TRP A 123 1.65 5.88 15.76
N VAL A 124 2.50 6.79 15.29
CA VAL A 124 3.89 6.93 15.76
C VAL A 124 4.05 7.90 16.91
N ASN A 125 3.02 8.70 17.22
CA ASN A 125 2.97 9.58 18.38
C ASN A 125 2.71 8.85 19.70
N GLU A 126 2.26 7.59 19.63
CA GLU A 126 2.14 6.68 20.75
C GLU A 126 3.08 5.49 20.58
N THR A 127 3.54 4.96 21.71
CA THR A 127 4.37 3.76 21.74
C THR A 127 3.88 2.75 22.77
N ARG A 128 4.42 1.53 22.69
CA ARG A 128 4.17 0.42 23.61
C ARG A 128 5.49 -0.15 24.08
N LEU A 129 5.58 -0.55 25.34
CA LEU A 129 6.77 -1.23 25.86
C LEU A 129 6.92 -2.58 25.18
N TRP A 130 8.15 -2.90 24.80
CA TRP A 130 8.49 -4.23 24.32
C TRP A 130 8.37 -5.23 25.47
N ASN A 131 7.39 -6.14 25.38
CA ASN A 131 7.05 -7.11 26.41
C ASN A 131 7.32 -8.54 25.91
N GLN A 132 8.60 -8.91 25.81
CA GLN A 132 9.04 -10.27 25.42
C GLN A 132 8.38 -10.77 24.11
N GLY A 133 8.42 -9.94 23.06
CA GLY A 133 7.78 -10.26 21.79
C GLY A 133 6.27 -9.97 21.72
N LYS A 134 5.63 -9.54 22.82
CA LYS A 134 4.20 -9.23 22.89
C LYS A 134 3.89 -7.80 23.34
N PRO A 135 4.38 -6.77 22.65
CA PRO A 135 4.18 -5.37 23.03
C PRO A 135 2.70 -4.95 23.16
N TRP A 136 1.77 -5.64 22.50
CA TRP A 136 0.33 -5.40 22.63
C TRP A 136 -0.25 -5.82 23.98
N GLU A 137 0.49 -6.57 24.80
CA GLU A 137 0.12 -6.90 26.19
C GLU A 137 0.61 -5.84 27.19
N SER A 138 1.40 -4.86 26.75
CA SER A 138 1.82 -3.74 27.60
C SER A 138 0.67 -2.74 27.82
N ASN A 139 0.73 -1.97 28.91
CA ASN A 139 -0.27 -0.95 29.22
C ASN A 139 -0.26 0.16 28.13
N PRO A 140 -1.36 0.36 27.37
CA PRO A 140 -1.40 1.39 26.34
C PRO A 140 -1.33 2.83 26.89
N ASP A 141 -1.75 3.06 28.14
CA ASP A 141 -1.74 4.39 28.75
C ASP A 141 -0.35 4.80 29.25
N ASP A 142 0.59 3.85 29.36
CA ASP A 142 1.97 4.14 29.72
C ASP A 142 2.72 4.64 28.50
N GLN A 143 2.95 5.96 28.43
CA GLN A 143 3.76 6.62 27.39
C GLN A 143 5.10 7.16 27.91
N THR A 144 5.42 6.97 29.19
CA THR A 144 6.54 7.67 29.85
C THR A 144 7.59 6.76 30.45
N SER A 145 7.28 5.48 30.70
CA SER A 145 8.27 4.53 31.19
C SER A 145 9.42 4.39 30.21
N LYS A 146 10.64 4.51 30.71
CA LYS A 146 11.86 4.27 29.94
C LYS A 146 11.97 2.80 29.53
N GLY A 147 12.62 2.53 28.41
CA GLY A 147 12.91 1.18 27.94
C GLY A 147 12.72 1.03 26.43
N LYS A 148 12.74 -0.22 25.98
CA LYS A 148 12.51 -0.63 24.59
C LYS A 148 11.06 -0.31 24.23
N ARG A 149 10.83 0.67 23.36
CA ARG A 149 9.49 1.08 22.94
C ARG A 149 9.35 0.98 21.43
N ILE A 150 8.19 0.51 20.98
CA ILE A 150 7.83 0.44 19.56
C ILE A 150 6.58 1.28 19.29
N SER A 151 6.40 1.75 18.06
CA SER A 151 5.22 2.55 17.70
C SER A 151 3.93 1.75 17.91
N ALA A 152 2.83 2.44 18.24
CA ALA A 152 1.54 1.80 18.40
C ALA A 152 1.05 1.16 17.08
N GLY A 153 1.37 1.76 15.92
CA GLY A 153 1.05 1.18 14.62
C GLY A 153 1.80 -0.12 14.32
N ILE A 154 3.11 -0.17 14.59
CA ILE A 154 3.89 -1.41 14.46
C ILE A 154 3.42 -2.46 15.49
N THR A 155 3.03 -2.04 16.70
CA THR A 155 2.43 -2.93 17.69
C THR A 155 1.13 -3.57 17.16
N LYS A 156 0.24 -2.77 16.56
CA LYS A 156 -1.00 -3.26 15.95
C LYS A 156 -0.70 -4.21 14.80
N GLY A 157 0.18 -3.83 13.88
CA GLY A 157 0.59 -4.68 12.75
C GLY A 157 1.18 -6.01 13.21
N LEU A 158 2.10 -5.99 14.17
CA LEU A 158 2.71 -7.20 14.73
C LEU A 158 1.66 -8.12 15.38
N LYS A 159 0.74 -7.55 16.17
CA LYS A 159 -0.36 -8.32 16.76
C LYS A 159 -1.20 -9.01 15.69
N ILE A 160 -1.58 -8.27 14.64
CA ILE A 160 -2.33 -8.81 13.50
C ILE A 160 -1.60 -10.01 12.90
N LEU A 161 -0.30 -9.90 12.62
CA LEU A 161 0.50 -10.99 12.05
C LEU A 161 0.52 -12.22 12.99
N CYS A 162 0.66 -12.02 14.29
CA CYS A 162 0.65 -13.09 15.29
C CYS A 162 -0.73 -13.78 15.42
N GLU A 163 -1.82 -13.07 15.15
CA GLU A 163 -3.20 -13.58 15.20
C GLU A 163 -3.69 -14.17 13.86
N MET A 164 -2.91 -14.05 12.79
CA MET A 164 -3.24 -14.67 11.50
C MET A 164 -3.20 -16.20 11.61
N GLN A 165 -4.17 -16.85 10.96
CA GLN A 165 -4.27 -18.31 10.92
C GLN A 165 -4.37 -18.80 9.48
N SER A 166 -3.57 -19.80 9.13
CA SER A 166 -3.73 -20.58 7.90
C SER A 166 -4.18 -21.99 8.26
N LYS A 167 -5.29 -22.45 7.66
CA LYS A 167 -5.89 -23.76 7.96
C LYS A 167 -6.07 -23.98 9.48
N GLU A 168 -6.61 -22.96 10.16
CA GLU A 168 -6.86 -22.93 11.61
C GLU A 168 -5.61 -22.98 12.51
N LYS A 169 -4.40 -22.79 11.95
CA LYS A 169 -3.14 -22.76 12.71
C LYS A 169 -2.50 -21.38 12.69
N TYR A 170 -2.14 -20.88 13.87
CA TYR A 170 -1.28 -19.71 13.98
C TYR A 170 0.12 -20.01 13.46
N LEU A 171 0.86 -18.98 13.05
CA LEU A 171 2.25 -19.13 12.60
C LEU A 171 3.12 -19.84 13.65
N MET A 172 3.01 -19.45 14.93
CA MET A 172 3.83 -20.02 16.00
C MET A 172 3.55 -21.51 16.24
N GLU A 173 2.28 -21.94 16.11
CA GLU A 173 1.90 -23.35 16.19
C GLU A 173 2.51 -24.14 15.03
N TYR A 174 2.43 -23.58 13.82
CA TYR A 174 3.03 -24.19 12.63
C TYR A 174 4.56 -24.32 12.76
N LEU A 175 5.23 -23.28 13.26
CA LEU A 175 6.68 -23.31 13.51
C LEU A 175 7.07 -24.36 14.56
N SER A 176 6.27 -24.52 15.62
CA SER A 176 6.48 -25.54 16.66
C SER A 176 6.38 -26.97 16.10
N GLU A 177 5.40 -27.23 15.23
CA GLU A 177 5.30 -28.52 14.53
C GLU A 177 6.48 -28.74 13.57
N LEU A 178 6.91 -27.68 12.90
CA LEU A 178 8.00 -27.73 11.93
C LEU A 178 9.34 -28.08 12.61
N THR A 179 9.69 -27.43 13.72
CA THR A 179 10.92 -27.66 14.49
C THR A 179 10.91 -29.01 15.22
N SER A 180 9.72 -29.52 15.56
CA SER A 180 9.58 -30.86 16.15
C SER A 180 9.85 -31.98 15.13
N SER A 181 9.69 -31.70 13.84
CA SER A 181 9.73 -32.70 12.77
C SER A 181 10.99 -32.66 11.92
N ASN A 182 11.82 -31.62 12.07
CA ASN A 182 12.98 -31.35 11.22
C ASN A 182 14.17 -30.93 12.08
N GLU A 183 15.38 -31.08 11.52
CA GLU A 183 16.64 -30.66 12.14
C GLU A 183 17.27 -29.57 11.28
N ASN A 184 17.91 -28.57 11.88
CA ASN A 184 18.65 -27.49 11.21
C ASN A 184 17.83 -26.70 10.17
N LEU A 185 16.89 -25.89 10.65
CA LEU A 185 16.05 -25.04 9.81
C LEU A 185 16.69 -23.67 9.60
N SER A 186 16.55 -23.07 8.41
CA SER A 186 16.80 -21.65 8.20
C SER A 186 15.50 -20.93 7.89
N ILE A 187 15.15 -19.90 8.66
CA ILE A 187 13.94 -19.11 8.46
C ILE A 187 14.33 -17.64 8.30
N THR A 188 14.00 -17.05 7.16
CA THR A 188 14.14 -15.61 6.92
C THR A 188 12.79 -14.93 6.91
N VAL A 189 12.59 -13.92 7.76
CA VAL A 189 11.40 -13.06 7.73
C VAL A 189 11.69 -11.84 6.86
N CYS A 190 10.89 -11.58 5.83
CA CYS A 190 11.16 -10.50 4.88
C CYS A 190 9.90 -9.72 4.50
N GLY A 191 10.09 -8.49 4.05
CA GLY A 191 9.00 -7.65 3.57
C GLY A 191 9.49 -6.28 3.10
N HIS A 192 8.63 -5.61 2.33
CA HIS A 192 8.89 -4.28 1.78
C HIS A 192 8.06 -3.20 2.48
N SER A 193 8.61 -2.00 2.63
CA SER A 193 7.93 -0.83 3.21
C SER A 193 7.42 -1.05 4.64
N LEU A 194 6.10 -1.03 4.88
CA LEU A 194 5.56 -1.39 6.20
C LEU A 194 5.90 -2.84 6.55
N GLY A 195 5.88 -3.75 5.56
CA GLY A 195 6.41 -5.11 5.71
C GLY A 195 7.92 -5.12 6.02
N GLY A 196 8.67 -4.12 5.56
CA GLY A 196 10.09 -3.93 5.91
C GLY A 196 10.31 -3.48 7.35
N GLY A 197 9.34 -2.77 7.97
CA GLY A 197 9.36 -2.48 9.41
C GLY A 197 8.82 -3.65 10.26
N LEU A 198 7.81 -4.37 9.77
CA LEU A 198 7.19 -5.50 10.45
C LEU A 198 8.05 -6.77 10.43
N SER A 199 8.80 -7.03 9.36
CA SER A 199 9.66 -8.22 9.23
C SER A 199 10.74 -8.34 10.31
N PRO A 200 11.61 -7.34 10.57
CA PRO A 200 12.54 -7.42 11.69
C PRO A 200 11.80 -7.52 13.02
N THR A 201 10.71 -6.78 13.19
CA THR A 201 9.92 -6.81 14.44
C THR A 201 9.31 -8.18 14.72
N LEU A 202 8.78 -8.87 13.69
CA LEU A 202 8.27 -10.23 13.81
C LEU A 202 9.40 -11.22 14.08
N ALA A 203 10.55 -11.09 13.41
CA ALA A 203 11.72 -11.93 13.68
C ALA A 203 12.18 -11.79 15.14
N LEU A 204 12.23 -10.58 15.69
CA LEU A 204 12.56 -10.37 17.10
C LEU A 204 11.49 -10.95 18.04
N SER A 205 10.20 -10.79 17.71
CA SER A 205 9.11 -11.41 18.46
C SER A 205 9.21 -12.93 18.51
N LEU A 206 9.51 -13.56 17.37
CA LEU A 206 9.75 -15.01 17.29
C LEU A 206 10.99 -15.41 18.09
N ASN A 207 12.07 -14.61 18.05
CA ASN A 207 13.29 -14.86 18.81
C ASN A 207 13.05 -14.79 20.33
N ASP A 208 12.35 -13.77 20.81
CA ASP A 208 12.04 -13.60 22.24
C ASP A 208 11.07 -14.68 22.76
N GLN A 209 10.24 -15.22 21.87
CA GLN A 209 9.29 -16.29 22.18
C GLN A 209 9.79 -17.68 21.79
N ARG A 210 11.09 -17.83 21.49
CA ARG A 210 11.69 -19.07 20.97
C ARG A 210 11.41 -20.29 21.84
N ALA A 211 11.36 -20.14 23.17
CA ALA A 211 11.02 -21.24 24.08
C ALA A 211 9.64 -21.88 23.83
N GLN A 212 8.72 -21.19 23.13
CA GLN A 212 7.38 -21.68 22.81
C GLN A 212 7.34 -22.52 21.53
N TRP A 213 8.28 -22.34 20.60
CA TRP A 213 8.21 -22.95 19.27
C TRP A 213 9.52 -23.60 18.78
N ASP A 214 10.68 -23.26 19.36
CA ASP A 214 11.97 -23.88 19.05
C ASP A 214 12.81 -24.02 20.34
N PRO A 215 12.34 -24.81 21.34
CA PRO A 215 13.03 -24.96 22.61
C PRO A 215 14.40 -25.65 22.48
N GLU A 216 14.63 -26.39 21.39
CA GLU A 216 15.88 -27.09 21.10
C GLU A 216 16.88 -26.25 20.29
N GLY A 217 16.48 -25.05 19.84
CA GLY A 217 17.36 -24.12 19.13
C GLY A 217 17.78 -24.61 17.75
N LYS A 218 16.89 -25.32 17.04
CA LYS A 218 17.13 -25.93 15.73
C LYS A 218 17.09 -24.94 14.57
N THR A 219 16.61 -23.72 14.82
CA THR A 219 16.34 -22.75 13.76
C THR A 219 17.36 -21.61 13.74
N ASP A 220 18.01 -21.42 12.60
CA ASP A 220 18.68 -20.17 12.28
C ASP A 220 17.66 -19.15 11.77
N LEU A 221 17.34 -18.17 12.62
CA LEU A 221 16.35 -17.13 12.35
C LEU A 221 17.05 -15.85 11.91
N SER A 222 16.62 -15.29 10.79
CA SER A 222 17.14 -14.06 10.19
C SER A 222 16.02 -13.15 9.69
N ALA A 223 16.36 -11.92 9.32
CA ALA A 223 15.43 -10.98 8.74
C ALA A 223 16.00 -10.29 7.49
N PHE A 224 15.12 -9.96 6.54
CA PHE A 224 15.44 -9.14 5.38
C PHE A 224 14.46 -7.98 5.27
N SER A 225 14.86 -6.83 5.82
CA SER A 225 14.09 -5.58 5.80
C SER A 225 14.36 -4.82 4.51
N ILE A 226 13.32 -4.62 3.69
CA ILE A 226 13.43 -3.88 2.42
C ILE A 226 12.68 -2.56 2.54
N ALA A 227 13.36 -1.44 2.37
CA ALA A 227 12.77 -0.10 2.40
C ALA A 227 11.88 0.17 3.64
N GLY A 228 12.25 -0.39 4.80
CA GLY A 228 11.44 -0.36 6.01
C GLY A 228 11.36 1.01 6.70
N ILE A 229 10.25 1.28 7.40
CA ILE A 229 10.15 2.34 8.41
C ILE A 229 10.83 1.94 9.72
N THR A 230 11.21 2.91 10.56
CA THR A 230 11.64 2.61 11.93
C THR A 230 10.50 2.03 12.75
N ALA A 231 10.78 0.92 13.44
CA ALA A 231 9.79 0.26 14.29
C ALA A 231 9.64 0.89 15.68
N GLY A 232 10.73 1.42 16.25
CA GLY A 232 10.78 1.83 17.64
C GLY A 232 11.92 2.78 17.96
N ASN A 233 12.08 3.04 19.27
CA ASN A 233 13.08 3.95 19.79
C ASN A 233 14.49 3.35 19.79
N GLU A 234 15.46 4.17 20.17
CA GLU A 234 16.86 3.77 20.33
C GLU A 234 17.05 2.51 21.20
N ASP A 235 16.46 2.46 22.40
CA ASP A 235 16.55 1.29 23.30
C ASP A 235 16.07 -0.01 22.63
N PHE A 236 15.00 0.08 21.82
CA PHE A 236 14.50 -1.06 21.05
C PHE A 236 15.44 -1.45 19.91
N ALA A 237 15.95 -0.46 19.16
CA ALA A 237 16.88 -0.71 18.06
C ALA A 237 18.20 -1.34 18.54
N GLU A 238 18.73 -0.87 19.66
CA GLU A 238 19.95 -1.44 20.26
C GLU A 238 19.72 -2.86 20.76
N TYR A 239 18.56 -3.13 21.36
CA TYR A 239 18.19 -4.49 21.75
C TYR A 239 18.08 -5.40 20.53
N TYR A 240 17.43 -4.93 19.47
CA TYR A 240 17.35 -5.67 18.22
C TYR A 240 18.74 -6.01 17.67
N ASP A 241 19.63 -5.02 17.58
CA ASP A 241 20.97 -5.19 17.03
C ASP A 241 21.77 -6.22 17.85
N GLN A 242 21.59 -6.27 19.17
CA GLN A 242 22.20 -7.29 20.02
C GLN A 242 21.66 -8.71 19.77
N GLN A 243 20.38 -8.85 19.41
CA GLN A 243 19.76 -10.17 19.22
C GLN A 243 19.90 -10.71 17.79
N LEU A 244 19.69 -9.84 16.79
CA LEU A 244 19.53 -10.24 15.38
C LEU A 244 20.32 -9.34 14.42
N GLY A 245 21.11 -8.38 14.88
CA GLY A 245 21.83 -7.42 14.02
C GLY A 245 22.72 -8.10 12.98
N ASP A 246 23.52 -9.09 13.40
CA ASP A 246 24.40 -9.87 12.51
C ASP A 246 23.66 -10.83 11.57
N LYS A 247 22.36 -11.03 11.80
CA LYS A 247 21.47 -11.93 11.03
C LYS A 247 20.41 -11.18 10.24
N THR A 248 20.55 -9.87 10.12
CA THR A 248 19.57 -9.02 9.46
C THR A 248 20.21 -8.34 8.28
N ASN A 249 19.58 -8.42 7.12
CA ASN A 249 19.93 -7.61 5.98
C ASN A 249 18.92 -6.46 5.88
N ARG A 250 19.39 -5.22 5.97
CA ARG A 250 18.58 -4.01 5.77
C ARG A 250 18.96 -3.38 4.44
N LEU A 251 18.13 -3.59 3.43
CA LEU A 251 18.31 -2.98 2.12
C LEU A 251 17.46 -1.71 2.01
N TRP A 252 18.13 -0.58 1.82
CA TRP A 252 17.48 0.72 1.70
C TRP A 252 18.24 1.66 0.77
N ASN A 253 17.50 2.49 0.06
CA ASN A 253 18.02 3.50 -0.85
C ASN A 253 18.28 4.81 -0.11
N LYS A 254 19.44 5.46 -0.31
CA LYS A 254 19.74 6.78 0.26
C LYS A 254 18.80 7.90 -0.22
N LEU A 255 18.23 7.77 -1.42
CA LEU A 255 17.18 8.63 -1.96
C LEU A 255 15.76 8.16 -1.59
N GLY A 256 15.60 7.11 -0.80
CA GLY A 256 14.30 6.61 -0.36
C GLY A 256 13.72 7.45 0.79
N LEU A 257 12.48 7.90 0.65
CA LEU A 257 11.79 8.69 1.68
C LEU A 257 11.33 7.85 2.89
N VAL A 258 10.86 6.61 2.68
CA VAL A 258 10.37 5.75 3.78
C VAL A 258 11.46 5.45 4.81
N PRO A 259 12.71 5.11 4.43
CA PRO A 259 13.80 5.00 5.38
C PRO A 259 14.14 6.30 6.14
N CYS A 260 13.66 7.47 5.73
CA CYS A 260 13.81 8.69 6.53
C CYS A 260 12.81 8.75 7.70
N TRP A 261 11.84 7.85 7.78
CA TRP A 261 10.81 7.86 8.81
C TRP A 261 11.16 6.89 9.94
N PHE A 262 11.22 7.29 11.22
CA PHE A 262 11.10 8.62 11.80
C PHE A 262 12.32 9.12 12.61
N PRO A 263 13.59 8.73 12.33
CA PRO A 263 14.74 9.37 12.99
C PRO A 263 14.79 10.87 12.67
N GLU A 264 14.96 11.70 13.70
CA GLU A 264 14.94 13.16 13.57
C GLU A 264 15.98 13.69 12.57
N ASP A 265 17.21 13.16 12.64
CA ASP A 265 18.31 13.49 11.74
C ASP A 265 17.95 13.21 10.27
N ARG A 266 17.31 12.07 10.00
CA ARG A 266 16.89 11.69 8.64
C ARG A 266 15.66 12.46 8.16
N ILE A 267 14.74 12.84 9.06
CA ILE A 267 13.62 13.71 8.71
C ILE A 267 14.15 15.08 8.25
N GLU A 268 15.15 15.64 8.93
CA GLU A 268 15.73 16.95 8.56
C GLU A 268 16.37 16.97 7.16
N GLU A 269 16.76 15.82 6.61
CA GLU A 269 17.29 15.70 5.24
C GLU A 269 16.21 15.80 4.15
N ILE A 270 14.94 15.53 4.48
CA ILE A 270 13.82 15.40 3.53
C ILE A 270 13.73 16.55 2.51
N PRO A 271 13.81 17.84 2.92
CA PRO A 271 13.70 18.93 1.96
C PRO A 271 14.74 18.90 0.85
N ASN A 272 15.94 18.38 1.15
CA ASN A 272 17.07 18.38 0.24
C ASN A 272 17.30 17.03 -0.44
N LEU A 273 16.47 16.02 -0.16
CA LEU A 273 16.66 14.64 -0.64
C LEU A 273 16.82 14.55 -2.17
N TYR A 274 16.13 15.40 -2.93
CA TYR A 274 16.19 15.45 -4.40
C TYR A 274 16.80 16.73 -4.95
N SER A 275 17.56 17.47 -4.14
CA SER A 275 18.31 18.63 -4.62
C SER A 275 19.46 18.20 -5.56
N PRO A 276 19.83 19.04 -6.55
CA PRO A 276 19.27 20.34 -6.89
C PRO A 276 18.03 20.28 -7.81
N PHE A 277 17.55 19.09 -8.17
CA PHE A 277 16.50 18.88 -9.17
C PHE A 277 15.11 19.35 -8.72
N ILE A 278 14.77 19.07 -7.46
CA ILE A 278 13.56 19.57 -6.82
C ILE A 278 13.99 20.43 -5.63
N LYS A 279 13.70 21.73 -5.72
CA LYS A 279 14.06 22.68 -4.66
C LYS A 279 13.04 22.59 -3.51
N PRO A 280 13.49 22.65 -2.24
CA PRO A 280 12.60 22.79 -1.11
C PRO A 280 11.57 23.91 -1.31
N ASN A 281 10.33 23.65 -0.91
CA ASN A 281 9.28 24.66 -0.82
C ASN A 281 8.49 24.47 0.48
N PHE A 282 7.50 25.33 0.73
CA PHE A 282 6.75 25.28 1.99
C PHE A 282 5.92 23.99 2.15
N LEU A 283 5.50 23.32 1.07
CA LEU A 283 4.81 22.02 1.15
C LEU A 283 5.78 20.92 1.57
N ILE A 284 6.97 20.87 0.96
CA ILE A 284 8.01 19.90 1.32
C ILE A 284 8.49 20.12 2.76
N ASN A 285 8.71 21.38 3.15
CA ASN A 285 9.07 21.72 4.53
C ASN A 285 7.94 21.44 5.51
N GLY A 286 6.68 21.76 5.15
CA GLY A 286 5.53 21.42 5.98
C GLY A 286 5.37 19.91 6.16
N PHE A 287 5.71 19.12 5.14
CA PHE A 287 5.71 17.66 5.24
C PHE A 287 6.77 17.17 6.23
N LYS A 288 7.97 17.74 6.19
CA LYS A 288 9.02 17.52 7.19
C LYS A 288 8.54 17.87 8.60
N ASP A 289 7.98 19.06 8.79
CA ASP A 289 7.54 19.56 10.09
C ASP A 289 6.41 18.70 10.68
N LEU A 290 5.50 18.20 9.83
CA LEU A 290 4.49 17.23 10.22
C LEU A 290 5.11 15.94 10.75
N LEU A 291 6.13 15.41 10.06
CA LEU A 291 6.85 14.20 10.49
C LEU A 291 7.55 14.41 11.83
N LEU A 292 8.29 15.53 12.00
CA LEU A 292 8.93 15.85 13.28
C LEU A 292 7.90 15.94 14.42
N LYS A 293 6.74 16.55 14.15
CA LYS A 293 5.73 16.77 15.18
C LYS A 293 5.12 15.46 15.68
N VAL A 294 4.81 14.53 14.79
CA VAL A 294 4.18 13.26 15.19
C VAL A 294 5.14 12.31 15.89
N SER A 295 6.44 12.47 15.68
CA SER A 295 7.49 11.61 16.25
C SER A 295 8.18 12.25 17.45
N GLU A 296 7.71 13.43 17.86
CA GLU A 296 8.29 14.24 18.91
C GLU A 296 8.44 13.43 20.22
N GLY A 297 9.67 13.43 20.77
CA GLY A 297 9.99 12.77 22.03
C GLY A 297 10.06 11.24 21.98
N GLN A 298 9.84 10.60 20.83
CA GLN A 298 9.87 9.13 20.73
C GLN A 298 11.26 8.56 20.48
N HIS A 299 12.21 9.38 20.02
CA HIS A 299 13.61 9.00 19.76
C HIS A 299 13.73 7.76 18.85
N TYR A 300 13.00 7.76 17.73
CA TYR A 300 13.00 6.66 16.76
C TYR A 300 14.39 6.42 16.17
N ARG A 301 14.76 5.16 16.02
CA ARG A 301 16.04 4.72 15.44
C ARG A 301 15.82 3.48 14.59
N HIS A 302 16.54 3.40 13.46
CA HIS A 302 16.53 2.18 12.64
C HIS A 302 17.29 1.07 13.35
N VAL A 303 16.75 -0.15 13.27
CA VAL A 303 17.53 -1.36 13.49
C VAL A 303 18.63 -1.44 12.43
N CYS A 304 19.77 -2.01 12.78
CA CYS A 304 20.92 -2.17 11.90
C CYS A 304 21.33 -0.85 11.24
N GLN A 305 21.36 0.24 12.01
CA GLN A 305 21.68 1.57 11.50
C GLN A 305 23.09 1.64 10.89
N HIS A 306 24.00 0.78 11.35
CA HIS A 306 25.36 0.65 10.83
C HIS A 306 25.41 0.14 9.38
N GLN A 307 24.33 -0.47 8.87
CA GLN A 307 24.27 -0.93 7.47
C GLN A 307 23.99 0.25 6.53
N GLU A 308 24.94 0.47 5.61
CA GLU A 308 24.87 1.54 4.63
C GLU A 308 23.77 1.30 3.60
N GLY A 309 23.10 2.39 3.22
CA GLY A 309 22.14 2.36 2.11
C GLY A 309 22.89 2.37 0.79
N PHE A 310 22.24 1.88 -0.26
CA PHE A 310 22.82 1.99 -1.60
C PHE A 310 22.55 3.37 -2.21
N ASP A 311 23.50 3.80 -3.05
CA ASP A 311 23.37 5.01 -3.85
C ASP A 311 22.47 4.74 -5.06
N TRP A 312 21.66 5.74 -5.42
CA TRP A 312 20.86 5.72 -6.64
C TRP A 312 20.78 7.12 -7.26
N GLU A 313 20.24 7.21 -8.47
CA GLU A 313 20.13 8.46 -9.20
C GLU A 313 18.72 9.04 -9.19
N TYR A 314 18.66 10.38 -9.28
CA TYR A 314 17.42 11.08 -9.55
C TYR A 314 16.86 10.65 -10.92
N TYR A 315 15.53 10.52 -11.04
CA TYR A 315 14.91 10.07 -12.27
C TYR A 315 13.90 11.11 -12.76
N PRO A 316 14.24 11.93 -13.77
CA PRO A 316 13.40 13.05 -14.20
C PRO A 316 11.96 12.66 -14.59
N GLN A 317 11.78 11.45 -15.13
CA GLN A 317 10.47 10.94 -15.53
C GLN A 317 9.77 10.15 -14.42
N ALA A 318 10.23 10.18 -13.17
CA ALA A 318 9.66 9.39 -12.07
C ALA A 318 8.16 9.61 -11.90
N CYS A 319 7.70 10.86 -11.90
CA CYS A 319 6.28 11.16 -11.71
C CYS A 319 5.43 10.57 -12.85
N GLN A 320 5.86 10.74 -14.11
CA GLN A 320 5.20 10.15 -15.27
C GLN A 320 5.20 8.62 -15.19
N PHE A 321 6.36 8.02 -14.91
CA PHE A 321 6.49 6.57 -14.75
C PHE A 321 5.52 6.03 -13.68
N VAL A 322 5.44 6.71 -12.54
CA VAL A 322 4.54 6.28 -11.47
C VAL A 322 3.08 6.45 -11.87
N MET A 323 2.70 7.55 -12.53
CA MET A 323 1.34 7.72 -13.04
C MET A 323 0.95 6.66 -14.09
N GLU A 324 1.87 6.24 -14.94
CA GLU A 324 1.63 5.23 -15.99
C GLU A 324 1.53 3.81 -15.42
N ASN A 325 2.40 3.45 -14.47
CA ASN A 325 2.54 2.08 -13.98
C ASN A 325 1.80 1.81 -12.65
N PHE A 326 1.48 2.87 -11.91
CA PHE A 326 0.83 2.80 -10.60
C PHE A 326 -0.40 3.71 -10.57
N THR A 327 -1.24 3.65 -11.62
CA THR A 327 -2.43 4.50 -11.79
C THR A 327 -3.28 4.57 -10.51
N ASN A 328 -3.47 3.44 -9.81
CA ASN A 328 -4.25 3.38 -8.57
C ASN A 328 -3.70 4.25 -7.41
N TYR A 329 -2.40 4.58 -7.42
CA TYR A 329 -1.72 5.30 -6.32
C TYR A 329 -1.86 6.82 -6.42
N PHE A 330 -1.87 7.35 -7.64
CA PHE A 330 -2.09 8.77 -7.91
C PHE A 330 -3.56 9.11 -8.20
N THR A 331 -4.43 8.12 -8.44
CA THR A 331 -5.86 8.38 -8.73
C THR A 331 -6.69 8.75 -7.51
N ASP A 332 -6.21 8.54 -6.28
CA ASP A 332 -6.89 9.07 -5.10
C ASP A 332 -6.55 10.56 -4.92
N LEU A 333 -7.06 11.37 -5.84
CA LEU A 333 -6.93 12.83 -5.79
C LEU A 333 -7.50 13.39 -4.49
N SER A 334 -8.54 12.78 -3.92
CA SER A 334 -9.10 13.18 -2.63
C SER A 334 -8.05 13.11 -1.53
N ALA A 335 -7.30 12.01 -1.50
CA ALA A 335 -6.26 11.80 -0.51
C ALA A 335 -5.13 12.84 -0.66
N LEU A 336 -4.60 13.00 -1.89
CA LEU A 336 -3.58 14.01 -2.18
C LEU A 336 -4.04 15.43 -1.86
N SER A 337 -5.29 15.78 -2.19
CA SER A 337 -5.91 17.07 -1.86
C SER A 337 -5.97 17.32 -0.36
N LYS A 338 -6.34 16.32 0.45
CA LYS A 338 -6.37 16.44 1.91
C LYS A 338 -4.99 16.65 2.51
N LEU A 339 -3.97 15.96 1.99
CA LEU A 339 -2.59 16.18 2.42
C LEU A 339 -2.14 17.61 2.11
N ILE A 340 -2.31 18.06 0.87
CA ILE A 340 -1.92 19.41 0.46
C ILE A 340 -2.68 20.46 1.27
N ALA A 341 -3.98 20.29 1.47
CA ALA A 341 -4.78 21.15 2.34
C ALA A 341 -4.24 21.18 3.77
N LYS A 342 -3.94 20.03 4.37
CA LYS A 342 -3.35 19.95 5.72
C LYS A 342 -2.02 20.71 5.80
N LEU A 343 -1.15 20.57 4.79
CA LEU A 343 0.15 21.23 4.73
C LEU A 343 0.01 22.76 4.56
N LEU A 344 -0.86 23.20 3.66
CA LEU A 344 -1.19 24.62 3.44
C LEU A 344 -1.71 25.26 4.72
N LEU A 345 -2.73 24.65 5.33
CA LEU A 345 -3.34 25.15 6.55
C LEU A 345 -2.34 25.14 7.70
N SER A 346 -1.54 24.07 7.85
CA SER A 346 -0.55 24.01 8.94
C SER A 346 0.52 25.09 8.81
N TYR A 347 0.93 25.40 7.58
CA TYR A 347 1.86 26.48 7.30
C TYR A 347 1.25 27.85 7.62
N GLU A 348 0.03 28.12 7.14
CA GLU A 348 -0.68 29.39 7.37
C GLU A 348 -0.98 29.66 8.84
N TYR A 349 -1.56 28.68 9.54
CA TYR A 349 -1.94 28.84 10.94
C TYR A 349 -0.77 28.66 11.92
N ARG A 350 0.42 28.27 11.43
CA ARG A 350 1.55 27.80 12.26
C ARG A 350 1.09 26.78 13.31
N ALA A 351 0.10 25.96 12.93
CA ALA A 351 -0.60 25.05 13.82
C ALA A 351 -0.70 23.70 13.13
N VAL A 352 -0.12 22.68 13.75
CA VAL A 352 -0.16 21.31 13.21
C VAL A 352 -1.54 20.66 13.39
N ASN A 353 -2.33 21.16 14.35
CA ASN A 353 -3.65 20.64 14.68
C ASN A 353 -4.75 21.41 13.93
N VAL A 354 -4.84 21.16 12.64
CA VAL A 354 -5.94 21.67 11.79
C VAL A 354 -7.12 20.69 11.88
N SER A 355 -8.33 21.20 12.11
CA SER A 355 -9.52 20.33 12.22
C SER A 355 -9.80 19.58 10.91
N GLN A 356 -10.21 18.31 10.99
CA GLN A 356 -10.52 17.49 9.80
C GLN A 356 -11.62 18.12 8.93
N ALA A 357 -12.62 18.74 9.54
CA ALA A 357 -13.68 19.43 8.80
C ALA A 357 -13.14 20.57 7.92
N LEU A 358 -12.15 21.31 8.44
CA LEU A 358 -11.48 22.37 7.68
C LEU A 358 -10.61 21.80 6.57
N ILE A 359 -9.87 20.72 6.83
CA ILE A 359 -9.07 20.01 5.82
C ILE A 359 -9.98 19.53 4.68
N ASP A 360 -11.11 18.89 5.01
CA ASP A 360 -12.06 18.39 4.02
C ASP A 360 -12.66 19.51 3.16
N GLN A 361 -13.01 20.65 3.78
CA GLN A 361 -13.51 21.83 3.06
C GLN A 361 -12.48 22.40 2.07
N PHE A 362 -11.22 22.54 2.50
CA PHE A 362 -10.15 23.04 1.63
C PHE A 362 -9.81 22.05 0.51
N ALA A 363 -9.75 20.75 0.81
CA ALA A 363 -9.40 19.70 -0.16
C ALA A 363 -10.34 19.67 -1.39
N GLU A 364 -11.62 19.98 -1.21
CA GLU A 364 -12.56 20.10 -2.34
C GLU A 364 -12.17 21.23 -3.31
N THR A 365 -11.63 22.33 -2.80
CA THR A 365 -11.21 23.51 -3.59
C THR A 365 -9.86 23.26 -4.27
N GLU A 366 -8.92 22.62 -3.57
CA GLU A 366 -7.56 22.31 -4.04
C GLU A 366 -7.53 21.28 -5.18
N THR A 367 -8.55 20.44 -5.30
CA THR A 367 -8.57 19.34 -6.28
C THR A 367 -8.34 19.85 -7.71
N HIS A 368 -8.87 21.01 -8.07
CA HIS A 368 -8.66 21.60 -9.39
C HIS A 368 -7.24 22.14 -9.60
N LEU A 369 -6.59 22.67 -8.57
CA LEU A 369 -5.17 23.08 -8.64
C LEU A 369 -4.24 21.87 -8.78
N ILE A 370 -4.59 20.76 -8.15
CA ILE A 370 -3.86 19.50 -8.28
C ILE A 370 -4.04 18.90 -9.67
N GLU A 371 -5.28 18.86 -10.20
CA GLU A 371 -5.55 18.45 -11.59
C GLU A 371 -4.71 19.29 -12.57
N ALA A 372 -4.71 20.61 -12.39
CA ALA A 372 -3.90 21.55 -13.15
C ALA A 372 -2.39 21.25 -13.06
N ALA A 373 -1.87 21.01 -11.85
CA ALA A 373 -0.46 20.67 -11.65
C ALA A 373 -0.09 19.32 -12.30
N ILE A 374 -0.97 18.32 -12.25
CA ILE A 374 -0.80 17.02 -12.91
C ILE A 374 -0.79 17.18 -14.42
N GLU A 375 -1.73 17.94 -14.99
CA GLU A 375 -1.72 18.25 -16.42
C GLU A 375 -0.41 18.92 -16.82
N ALA A 376 0.10 19.84 -16.01
CA ALA A 376 1.39 20.52 -16.23
C ALA A 376 2.58 19.57 -16.22
N ILE A 377 2.55 18.50 -15.43
CA ILE A 377 3.57 17.45 -15.44
C ILE A 377 3.47 16.60 -16.71
N LEU A 378 2.25 16.24 -17.12
CA LEU A 378 2.02 15.32 -18.24
C LEU A 378 2.17 15.95 -19.62
N SER A 379 2.07 17.29 -19.74
CA SER A 379 1.90 17.94 -21.04
C SER A 379 3.17 18.09 -21.89
N GLU A 380 4.37 17.71 -21.44
CA GLU A 380 5.67 18.00 -22.09
C GLU A 380 5.97 19.50 -22.38
N TYR A 381 5.00 20.41 -22.28
CA TYR A 381 5.16 21.84 -22.51
C TYR A 381 5.63 22.56 -21.23
N GLU A 382 6.63 23.44 -21.35
CA GLU A 382 7.22 24.21 -20.23
C GLU A 382 6.22 25.15 -19.54
N THR A 383 5.12 25.52 -20.21
CA THR A 383 4.11 26.44 -19.67
C THR A 383 2.72 25.93 -20.02
N ILE A 384 1.97 25.43 -19.04
CA ILE A 384 0.51 25.44 -19.17
C ILE A 384 0.02 26.78 -18.66
N ASP A 385 -0.62 27.55 -19.53
CA ASP A 385 -1.37 28.75 -19.18
C ASP A 385 -2.69 28.31 -18.52
N ILE A 386 -2.57 27.87 -17.26
CA ILE A 386 -3.72 27.54 -16.42
C ILE A 386 -4.18 28.86 -15.83
N ASP A 387 -5.41 29.25 -16.14
CA ASP A 387 -6.10 30.32 -15.42
C ASP A 387 -6.42 29.82 -14.00
N ALA A 388 -5.37 29.75 -13.17
CA ALA A 388 -5.41 29.29 -11.78
C ALA A 388 -6.02 30.35 -10.86
N LYS A 389 -6.18 31.58 -11.37
CA LYS A 389 -6.63 32.75 -10.62
C LYS A 389 -7.96 32.53 -9.89
N PRO A 390 -9.02 31.94 -10.50
CA PRO A 390 -10.30 31.75 -9.79
C PRO A 390 -10.20 30.78 -8.61
N TYR A 391 -9.30 29.81 -8.68
CA TYR A 391 -9.10 28.82 -7.62
C TYR A 391 -8.24 29.39 -6.49
N VAL A 392 -7.19 30.13 -6.86
CA VAL A 392 -6.36 30.90 -5.93
C VAL A 392 -7.22 31.90 -5.17
N GLU A 393 -8.06 32.69 -5.86
CA GLU A 393 -9.01 33.64 -5.24
C GLU A 393 -10.03 32.94 -4.33
N ALA A 394 -10.47 31.72 -4.68
CA ALA A 394 -11.37 30.94 -3.82
C ALA A 394 -10.69 30.48 -2.52
N ILE A 395 -9.41 30.07 -2.59
CA ILE A 395 -8.60 29.70 -1.42
C ILE A 395 -8.31 30.94 -0.57
N GLU A 396 -7.93 32.05 -1.19
CA GLU A 396 -7.74 33.35 -0.52
C GLU A 396 -9.00 33.76 0.25
N SER A 397 -10.16 33.71 -0.40
CA SER A 397 -11.44 34.05 0.24
C SER A 397 -11.74 33.14 1.43
N GLN A 398 -11.45 31.83 1.31
CA GLN A 398 -11.63 30.91 2.42
C GLN A 398 -10.67 31.24 3.56
N LEU A 399 -9.40 31.55 3.31
CA LEU A 399 -8.41 31.91 4.33
C LEU A 399 -8.70 33.25 5.02
N LEU A 400 -9.24 34.23 4.28
CA LEU A 400 -9.66 35.54 4.80
C LEU A 400 -10.83 35.42 5.79
N ASP A 401 -11.78 34.52 5.54
CA ASP A 401 -12.89 34.23 6.47
C ASP A 401 -12.39 33.72 7.83
N PHE A 402 -11.14 33.23 7.91
CA PHE A 402 -10.50 32.78 9.15
C PHE A 402 -9.61 33.83 9.83
N GLN A 403 -9.67 35.11 9.43
CA GLN A 403 -8.95 36.23 10.08
C GLN A 403 -7.44 36.00 10.24
N THR A 404 -6.77 35.49 9.21
CA THR A 404 -5.34 35.16 9.28
C THR A 404 -4.47 36.35 8.87
N GLU A 405 -3.56 36.79 9.75
CA GLU A 405 -2.49 37.74 9.39
C GLU A 405 -1.42 37.01 8.55
N GLY A 406 -1.48 37.10 7.22
CA GLY A 406 -0.44 36.55 6.35
C GLY A 406 -0.88 35.99 4.99
N ALA A 407 -2.19 35.78 4.80
CA ALA A 407 -2.76 35.16 3.59
C ALA A 407 -2.29 35.82 2.27
N ASP A 408 -2.14 37.16 2.27
CA ASP A 408 -1.69 37.94 1.12
C ASP A 408 -0.28 37.55 0.58
N LYS A 409 0.56 36.89 1.39
CA LYS A 409 1.91 36.46 0.98
C LYS A 409 1.93 35.13 0.23
N LEU A 410 0.88 34.32 0.35
CA LEU A 410 0.89 32.92 -0.10
C LEU A 410 0.54 32.75 -1.59
N LEU A 411 -0.23 33.70 -2.15
CA LEU A 411 -1.11 33.38 -3.28
C LEU A 411 -0.79 34.11 -4.60
N HIS A 412 0.33 34.84 -4.67
CA HIS A 412 0.79 35.41 -5.95
C HIS A 412 1.45 34.35 -6.86
N GLU A 413 0.78 34.04 -7.99
CA GLU A 413 1.20 33.37 -9.24
C GLU A 413 2.01 32.05 -9.17
N SER A 414 2.43 31.55 -8.00
CA SER A 414 3.35 30.40 -7.88
C SER A 414 2.82 29.17 -7.14
N LEU A 415 1.59 29.19 -6.61
CA LEU A 415 1.04 28.05 -5.84
C LEU A 415 0.92 26.76 -6.67
N VAL A 416 0.44 26.85 -7.92
CA VAL A 416 0.38 25.70 -8.84
C VAL A 416 1.77 25.09 -9.07
N TYR A 417 2.80 25.93 -9.20
CA TYR A 417 4.18 25.45 -9.36
C TYR A 417 4.73 24.81 -8.08
N LYS A 418 4.36 25.32 -6.88
CA LYS A 418 4.73 24.67 -5.61
C LYS A 418 4.03 23.33 -5.41
N ILE A 419 2.75 23.24 -5.76
CA ILE A 419 2.00 21.99 -5.78
C ILE A 419 2.64 21.02 -6.79
N LYS A 420 2.97 21.49 -8.00
CA LYS A 420 3.69 20.72 -9.02
C LYS A 420 5.01 20.16 -8.47
N ASP A 421 5.86 21.01 -7.87
CA ASP A 421 7.14 20.58 -7.28
C ASP A 421 6.93 19.53 -6.18
N PHE A 422 5.88 19.67 -5.37
CA PHE A 422 5.53 18.69 -4.34
C PHE A 422 5.02 17.37 -4.94
N ILE A 423 4.23 17.41 -6.02
CA ILE A 423 3.79 16.21 -6.74
C ILE A 423 4.97 15.51 -7.40
N LEU A 424 5.91 16.26 -7.99
CA LEU A 424 7.17 15.72 -8.51
C LEU A 424 8.00 15.07 -7.38
N PHE A 425 8.06 15.70 -6.21
CA PHE A 425 8.72 15.16 -5.01
C PHE A 425 8.10 13.82 -4.60
N LEU A 426 6.76 13.72 -4.55
CA LEU A 426 6.04 12.48 -4.23
C LEU A 426 6.20 11.42 -5.33
N GLY A 427 6.23 11.81 -6.60
CA GLY A 427 6.48 10.90 -7.71
C GLY A 427 7.89 10.31 -7.66
N GLN A 428 8.89 11.14 -7.36
CA GLN A 428 10.26 10.70 -7.12
C GLN A 428 10.33 9.75 -5.93
N TYR A 429 9.65 10.07 -4.83
CA TYR A 429 9.51 9.18 -3.67
C TYR A 429 8.99 7.79 -4.06
N LEU A 430 7.85 7.71 -4.74
CA LEU A 430 7.24 6.43 -5.09
C LEU A 430 8.14 5.62 -6.03
N TYR A 431 8.81 6.27 -6.98
CA TYR A 431 9.78 5.63 -7.85
C TYR A 431 10.98 5.07 -7.07
N GLN A 432 11.59 5.88 -6.22
CA GLN A 432 12.73 5.46 -5.39
C GLN A 432 12.34 4.32 -4.45
N HIS A 433 11.14 4.36 -3.89
CA HIS A 433 10.65 3.35 -2.97
C HIS A 433 10.35 2.00 -3.62
N MET A 434 9.65 2.00 -4.74
CA MET A 434 9.15 0.77 -5.37
C MET A 434 10.15 0.14 -6.34
N TYR A 435 10.78 0.95 -7.20
CA TYR A 435 11.47 0.43 -8.38
C TYR A 435 12.97 0.22 -8.18
N THR A 436 13.62 1.10 -7.43
CA THR A 436 15.09 1.11 -7.36
C THR A 436 15.66 -0.10 -6.64
N HIS A 437 14.96 -0.64 -5.65
CA HIS A 437 15.35 -1.87 -4.96
C HIS A 437 15.37 -3.06 -5.93
N GLN A 438 14.41 -3.14 -6.85
CA GLN A 438 14.32 -4.21 -7.84
C GLN A 438 15.48 -4.15 -8.84
N LYS A 439 15.79 -2.92 -9.30
CA LYS A 439 16.92 -2.62 -10.18
C LYS A 439 18.26 -2.89 -9.51
N TYR A 440 18.42 -2.46 -8.27
CA TYR A 440 19.62 -2.67 -7.48
C TYR A 440 19.89 -4.17 -7.27
N MET A 441 18.84 -4.94 -6.98
CA MET A 441 18.94 -6.39 -6.83
C MET A 441 19.04 -7.13 -8.16
N GLY A 442 18.86 -6.48 -9.31
CA GLY A 442 18.92 -7.12 -10.63
C GLY A 442 17.85 -8.19 -10.84
N VAL A 443 16.65 -7.99 -10.26
CA VAL A 443 15.56 -8.99 -10.29
C VAL A 443 14.39 -8.62 -11.20
N GLU A 444 14.57 -7.65 -12.10
CA GLU A 444 13.46 -7.04 -12.84
C GLU A 444 12.70 -8.04 -13.69
N ARG A 445 13.36 -9.07 -14.24
CA ARG A 445 12.68 -10.12 -15.00
C ARG A 445 11.62 -10.86 -14.19
N PHE A 446 11.88 -11.10 -12.91
CA PHE A 446 10.90 -11.74 -12.01
C PHE A 446 9.74 -10.80 -11.69
N ILE A 447 10.04 -9.50 -11.53
CA ILE A 447 9.01 -8.51 -11.22
C ILE A 447 8.12 -8.21 -12.42
N ASP A 448 8.69 -8.13 -13.62
CA ASP A 448 7.92 -7.98 -14.85
C ASP A 448 6.94 -9.16 -15.01
N ASP A 449 7.33 -10.38 -14.69
CA ASP A 449 6.41 -11.53 -14.74
C ASP A 449 5.34 -11.51 -13.63
N ILE A 450 5.64 -10.95 -12.46
CA ILE A 450 4.63 -10.70 -11.39
C ILE A 450 3.64 -9.59 -11.80
N LEU A 451 4.14 -8.49 -12.38
CA LEU A 451 3.37 -7.27 -12.64
C LEU A 451 2.69 -7.26 -14.01
N ILE A 452 3.37 -7.77 -15.04
CA ILE A 452 3.01 -7.74 -16.46
C ILE A 452 2.52 -9.12 -16.93
N GLY A 453 2.97 -10.21 -16.31
CA GLY A 453 2.63 -11.59 -16.68
C GLY A 453 1.20 -12.03 -16.33
N ASP A 454 0.75 -13.06 -17.04
CA ASP A 454 -0.60 -13.70 -17.11
C ASP A 454 -1.39 -13.91 -15.80
N ILE A 455 -0.78 -13.71 -14.64
CA ILE A 455 -1.36 -13.90 -13.31
C ILE A 455 -2.45 -12.86 -13.00
N THR A 456 -2.36 -11.66 -13.59
CA THR A 456 -3.41 -10.62 -13.49
C THR A 456 -4.47 -10.72 -14.60
N GLN A 457 -4.15 -11.32 -15.76
CA GLN A 457 -5.02 -11.31 -16.95
C GLN A 457 -5.75 -12.64 -17.25
N HIS A 458 -5.34 -13.78 -16.70
CA HIS A 458 -5.88 -15.11 -17.07
C HIS A 458 -6.66 -15.89 -16.00
N VAL A 459 -7.05 -15.25 -14.88
CA VAL A 459 -8.05 -15.86 -13.99
C VAL A 459 -9.46 -15.49 -14.47
N ASN A 460 -9.96 -16.26 -15.45
CA ASN A 460 -11.39 -16.32 -15.71
C ASN A 460 -12.09 -16.87 -14.46
N LEU A 461 -12.71 -15.99 -13.67
CA LEU A 461 -13.64 -16.39 -12.61
C LEU A 461 -14.66 -17.39 -13.20
N PRO A 462 -14.73 -18.65 -12.72
CA PRO A 462 -15.80 -19.55 -13.11
C PRO A 462 -17.09 -19.01 -12.50
N GLY A 463 -17.80 -18.19 -13.28
CA GLY A 463 -18.94 -17.43 -12.78
C GLY A 463 -19.24 -16.12 -13.50
N LYS A 464 -18.38 -15.66 -14.43
CA LYS A 464 -18.80 -14.61 -15.38
C LYS A 464 -19.84 -15.17 -16.34
N SER A 465 -21.09 -15.17 -15.89
CA SER A 465 -22.24 -15.28 -16.77
C SER A 465 -22.09 -14.20 -17.84
N ARG A 466 -21.80 -14.60 -19.08
CA ARG A 466 -22.08 -13.78 -20.25
C ARG A 466 -23.55 -13.37 -20.14
N VAL A 467 -23.81 -12.14 -19.75
CA VAL A 467 -25.15 -11.54 -19.91
C VAL A 467 -25.31 -11.29 -21.40
N THR A 468 -25.72 -12.33 -22.11
CA THR A 468 -26.38 -12.15 -23.40
C THR A 468 -27.67 -11.43 -23.07
N LEU A 469 -27.77 -10.15 -23.48
CA LEU A 469 -29.03 -9.42 -23.47
C LEU A 469 -30.01 -10.17 -24.37
N VAL A 470 -30.84 -11.03 -23.78
CA VAL A 470 -32.00 -11.57 -24.46
C VAL A 470 -32.99 -10.42 -24.61
N ASN A 471 -33.23 -10.05 -25.87
CA ASN A 471 -34.22 -9.08 -26.26
C ASN A 471 -35.60 -9.57 -25.82
N LEU A 472 -36.20 -8.93 -24.81
CA LEU A 472 -37.49 -9.31 -24.22
C LEU A 472 -38.70 -8.90 -25.07
N ASN A 473 -38.58 -8.88 -26.40
CA ASN A 473 -39.68 -8.50 -27.30
C ASN A 473 -40.14 -9.59 -28.27
N ASP A 474 -39.56 -10.80 -28.24
CA ASP A 474 -40.11 -11.89 -29.04
C ASP A 474 -41.11 -12.70 -28.20
N LYS A 475 -42.40 -12.52 -28.53
CA LYS A 475 -43.48 -13.41 -28.08
C LYS A 475 -43.27 -14.80 -28.70
N PRO A 476 -43.18 -15.88 -27.90
CA PRO A 476 -43.34 -17.21 -28.44
C PRO A 476 -44.81 -17.61 -28.37
N ASP A 477 -45.39 -17.83 -29.55
CA ASP A 477 -46.52 -18.73 -29.71
C ASP A 477 -46.09 -20.13 -29.26
N VAL A 478 -46.73 -20.69 -28.24
CA VAL A 478 -46.68 -22.13 -27.97
C VAL A 478 -48.01 -22.62 -27.41
N ASN A 479 -48.84 -23.16 -28.31
CA ASN A 479 -49.72 -24.28 -27.99
C ASN A 479 -48.84 -25.45 -27.53
N GLY A 480 -49.06 -25.98 -26.32
CA GLY A 480 -48.27 -27.12 -25.86
C GLY A 480 -48.43 -27.41 -24.37
N SER A 481 -49.49 -28.15 -24.04
CA SER A 481 -49.76 -28.74 -22.73
C SER A 481 -48.55 -29.53 -22.18
N SER A 482 -48.12 -29.25 -20.94
CA SER A 482 -47.81 -30.30 -19.97
C SER A 482 -47.75 -29.76 -18.55
N ASP A 483 -48.41 -30.52 -17.67
CA ASP A 483 -48.75 -30.21 -16.30
C ASP A 483 -47.57 -30.52 -15.35
N ARG A 484 -46.93 -29.50 -14.77
CA ARG A 484 -46.03 -29.66 -13.61
C ARG A 484 -46.20 -28.50 -12.63
N ARG A 485 -46.95 -28.77 -11.55
CA ARG A 485 -47.12 -27.91 -10.36
C ARG A 485 -45.76 -27.42 -9.81
N LYS A 486 -45.44 -26.14 -10.01
CA LYS A 486 -44.30 -25.46 -9.36
C LYS A 486 -44.62 -25.21 -7.87
N LYS A 487 -43.89 -25.89 -6.97
CA LYS A 487 -43.90 -25.57 -5.52
C LYS A 487 -43.43 -24.13 -5.30
N LYS A 488 -44.32 -23.26 -4.78
CA LYS A 488 -43.99 -21.89 -4.34
C LYS A 488 -42.97 -21.97 -3.18
N ARG A 489 -41.71 -21.57 -3.42
CA ARG A 489 -40.70 -21.34 -2.39
C ARG A 489 -41.22 -20.27 -1.40
N LYS A 490 -41.35 -20.61 -0.12
CA LYS A 490 -41.68 -19.67 0.95
C LYS A 490 -40.54 -18.64 1.08
N ARG A 491 -40.83 -17.35 0.84
CA ARG A 491 -39.89 -16.26 1.12
C ARG A 491 -39.62 -16.19 2.62
N LYS A 492 -38.34 -16.25 3.03
CA LYS A 492 -37.94 -16.04 4.43
C LYS A 492 -38.38 -14.63 4.85
N LYS A 493 -39.11 -14.51 5.95
CA LYS A 493 -39.56 -13.21 6.49
C LYS A 493 -38.38 -12.52 7.14
N GLN A 494 -38.02 -11.36 6.61
CA GLN A 494 -36.99 -10.47 7.13
C GLN A 494 -37.49 -9.71 8.37
N SER A 495 -36.59 -9.40 9.31
CA SER A 495 -36.92 -8.63 10.51
C SER A 495 -37.41 -7.23 10.14
N ALA A 496 -38.48 -6.77 10.78
CA ALA A 496 -39.08 -5.47 10.47
C ALA A 496 -38.11 -4.29 10.73
N ALA A 497 -37.17 -4.46 11.66
CA ALA A 497 -36.16 -3.47 12.03
C ALA A 497 -35.13 -3.17 10.93
N LEU A 498 -34.83 -4.12 10.03
CA LEU A 498 -33.81 -3.94 8.98
C LEU A 498 -34.36 -3.39 7.65
N LYS A 499 -35.69 -3.29 7.52
CA LYS A 499 -36.34 -2.82 6.28
C LYS A 499 -35.97 -1.37 5.88
N PRO A 500 -35.80 -0.41 6.81
CA PRO A 500 -35.37 0.94 6.44
C PRO A 500 -33.94 0.94 5.87
N LEU A 501 -33.01 0.24 6.52
CA LEU A 501 -31.62 0.14 6.10
C LEU A 501 -31.47 -0.56 4.74
N GLU A 502 -32.19 -1.66 4.52
CA GLU A 502 -32.22 -2.35 3.22
C GLU A 502 -32.79 -1.44 2.12
N LYS A 503 -33.86 -0.69 2.39
CA LYS A 503 -34.41 0.27 1.40
C LYS A 503 -33.42 1.37 1.06
N ILE A 504 -32.67 1.88 2.04
CA ILE A 504 -31.61 2.87 1.80
C ILE A 504 -30.50 2.25 0.96
N THR A 505 -30.02 1.07 1.34
CA THR A 505 -28.98 0.31 0.62
C THR A 505 -29.40 0.02 -0.83
N PHE A 506 -30.63 -0.45 -1.04
CA PHE A 506 -31.15 -0.77 -2.37
C PHE A 506 -31.36 0.47 -3.23
N LYS A 507 -31.82 1.58 -2.64
CA LYS A 507 -31.91 2.87 -3.33
C LYS A 507 -30.52 3.38 -3.73
N LEU A 508 -29.55 3.26 -2.84
CA LEU A 508 -28.17 3.66 -3.08
C LEU A 508 -27.54 2.82 -4.21
N ALA A 509 -27.68 1.49 -4.14
CA ALA A 509 -27.22 0.57 -5.19
C ALA A 509 -27.83 0.89 -6.56
N LYS A 510 -29.14 1.20 -6.60
CA LYS A 510 -29.81 1.60 -7.84
C LYS A 510 -29.27 2.93 -8.41
N ARG A 511 -28.90 3.88 -7.54
CA ARG A 511 -28.29 5.15 -7.97
C ARG A 511 -26.88 4.95 -8.52
N TYR A 512 -26.09 4.08 -7.91
CA TYR A 512 -24.77 3.68 -8.44
C TYR A 512 -24.90 3.01 -9.82
N ASP A 513 -25.88 2.13 -10.00
CA ASP A 513 -26.18 1.51 -11.31
C ASP A 513 -26.58 2.58 -12.35
N ASP A 514 -27.45 3.52 -12.00
CA ASP A 514 -27.87 4.63 -12.88
C ASP A 514 -26.70 5.58 -13.24
N ALA A 515 -25.82 5.88 -12.28
CA ALA A 515 -24.61 6.68 -12.49
C ALA A 515 -23.66 5.96 -13.46
N THR A 516 -23.39 4.68 -13.22
CA THR A 516 -22.50 3.85 -14.04
C THR A 516 -23.02 3.72 -15.47
N LYS A 517 -24.31 3.41 -15.65
CA LYS A 517 -24.95 3.36 -16.98
C LYS A 517 -24.85 4.70 -17.70
N THR A 518 -25.09 5.80 -16.99
CA THR A 518 -24.99 7.15 -17.55
C THR A 518 -23.57 7.42 -18.03
N TYR A 519 -22.54 7.08 -17.25
CA TYR A 519 -21.15 7.24 -17.64
C TYR A 519 -20.81 6.42 -18.88
N VAL A 520 -21.11 5.11 -18.89
CA VAL A 520 -20.79 4.20 -20.01
C VAL A 520 -21.43 4.64 -21.32
N ILE A 521 -22.70 5.06 -21.30
CA ILE A 521 -23.40 5.55 -22.49
C ILE A 521 -22.69 6.78 -23.07
N ARG A 522 -22.29 7.71 -22.20
CA ARG A 522 -21.66 8.95 -22.62
C ARG A 522 -20.21 8.78 -23.05
N HIS A 523 -19.46 7.92 -22.36
CA HIS A 523 -18.12 7.49 -22.77
C HIS A 523 -18.16 6.93 -24.20
N LYS A 524 -19.08 5.98 -24.47
CA LYS A 524 -19.28 5.42 -25.82
C LYS A 524 -19.68 6.48 -26.85
N LYS A 525 -20.54 7.44 -26.48
CA LYS A 525 -20.96 8.54 -27.36
C LYS A 525 -19.79 9.47 -27.71
N SER A 526 -18.88 9.70 -26.77
CA SER A 526 -17.70 10.55 -26.97
C SER A 526 -16.73 9.89 -27.94
N ASN A 527 -16.52 8.57 -27.81
CA ASN A 527 -15.67 7.79 -28.71
C ASN A 527 -16.24 7.61 -30.13
N LYS A 528 -17.57 7.64 -30.28
CA LYS A 528 -18.21 7.67 -31.61
C LYS A 528 -17.96 8.97 -32.37
N LYS A 529 -17.72 10.08 -31.68
CA LYS A 529 -17.52 11.39 -32.32
C LYS A 529 -16.08 11.62 -32.74
N LYS A 530 -15.12 11.16 -31.93
CA LYS A 530 -13.68 11.33 -32.16
C LYS A 530 -12.91 10.17 -31.52
N LYS A 531 -11.79 9.77 -32.13
CA LYS A 531 -10.84 8.85 -31.50
C LYS A 531 -10.41 9.45 -30.15
N ASN A 532 -10.48 8.65 -29.08
CA ASN A 532 -10.22 9.09 -27.69
C ASN A 532 -11.10 10.26 -27.21
N GLY A 533 -12.26 10.50 -27.82
CA GLY A 533 -13.16 11.59 -27.42
C GLY A 533 -13.61 11.52 -25.96
N TRP A 534 -13.57 10.33 -25.36
CA TRP A 534 -13.86 10.13 -23.95
C TRP A 534 -12.91 10.88 -23.00
N LEU A 535 -11.63 11.06 -23.35
CA LEU A 535 -10.67 11.82 -22.53
C LEU A 535 -11.08 13.30 -22.48
N LYS A 536 -11.33 13.89 -23.65
CA LYS A 536 -11.72 15.31 -23.76
C LYS A 536 -13.08 15.61 -23.09
N ASP A 537 -13.99 14.65 -23.11
CA ASP A 537 -15.33 14.79 -22.51
C ASP A 537 -15.42 14.14 -21.11
N PHE A 538 -14.29 13.72 -20.50
CA PHE A 538 -14.27 12.95 -19.26
C PHE A 538 -15.00 13.67 -18.12
N SER A 539 -14.60 14.91 -17.81
CA SER A 539 -15.21 15.72 -16.75
C SER A 539 -16.72 15.88 -16.94
N LYS A 540 -17.16 16.21 -18.15
CA LYS A 540 -18.60 16.35 -18.50
C LYS A 540 -19.36 15.04 -18.36
N ASN A 541 -18.75 13.92 -18.71
CA ASN A 541 -19.37 12.60 -18.60
C ASN A 541 -19.47 12.15 -17.15
N TYR A 542 -18.43 12.41 -16.37
CA TYR A 542 -18.36 12.12 -14.94
C TYR A 542 -19.33 12.97 -14.13
N ILE A 543 -19.32 14.30 -14.25
CA ILE A 543 -20.25 15.22 -13.56
C ILE A 543 -21.70 14.82 -13.84
N LYS A 544 -22.01 14.44 -15.09
CA LYS A 544 -23.37 14.02 -15.44
C LYS A 544 -23.75 12.67 -14.81
N ALA A 545 -22.81 11.74 -14.68
CA ALA A 545 -23.01 10.48 -13.99
C ALA A 545 -23.16 10.71 -12.47
N ALA A 546 -22.29 11.50 -11.87
CA ALA A 546 -22.31 11.87 -10.46
C ALA A 546 -23.61 12.59 -10.05
N SER A 547 -24.21 13.39 -10.94
CA SER A 547 -25.53 14.01 -10.70
C SER A 547 -26.67 13.02 -10.43
N LYS A 548 -26.48 11.72 -10.73
CA LYS A 548 -27.43 10.66 -10.38
C LYS A 548 -27.35 10.22 -8.91
N LEU A 549 -26.27 10.57 -8.22
CA LEU A 549 -26.05 10.26 -6.81
C LEU A 549 -26.66 11.32 -5.87
N ILE A 550 -26.71 12.59 -6.30
CA ILE A 550 -26.96 13.77 -5.44
C ILE A 550 -28.46 14.09 -5.19
N LYS A 551 -29.41 13.47 -5.89
CA LYS A 551 -30.84 13.77 -5.67
C LYS A 551 -31.32 13.21 -4.33
N PHE A 552 -31.45 14.04 -3.29
CA PHE A 552 -32.14 13.67 -2.05
C PHE A 552 -33.65 13.59 -2.24
#